data_AF-A0A6G6J6N7-F1
#
_entry.id   AF-A0A6G6J6N7-F1
#
_cell.length_a   1.000
_cell.length_b   1.000
_cell.length_c   1.000
_cell.angle_alpha   90.00
_cell.angle_beta   90.00
_cell.angle_gamma   90.00
#
_symmetry.space_group_name_H-M   'P 1'
#
loop_
_entity.id
_entity.type
_entity.pdbx_description
1 polymer ?
#
loop_
_entity_poly.entity_id
_entity_poly.type
_entity_poly.pdbx_seq_one_letter_code
_entity_poly.pdbx_strand_id
1 'polypeptide(L)'
;MRSKGFDGMVCSIAGVMAAIGDRWGLLILRDLVLGISRYDGFRRSSGVTNATLSDRLKHLEANGLITRRSYQLNPERFEYLLTPQGRQIAPLMLVLAQIGDGLDLSGADAPPLKFLSRKSGSDVGWGLFDQSTGEQLSPLDIAIVEGPGADDLMRWRLSQTERRHVKDDAASGSPS
;
A
#
# COMPACT_ATOMS: atom_id res chain seq x y z
N MET A 1 -15.80 8.81 -14.39
CA MET A 1 -16.52 7.59 -13.97
C MET A 1 -16.10 7.29 -12.54
N ARG A 2 -16.93 7.57 -11.52
CA ARG A 2 -16.68 7.06 -10.16
C ARG A 2 -16.84 5.54 -10.26
N SER A 3 -15.78 4.77 -10.04
CA SER A 3 -15.91 3.32 -9.94
C SER A 3 -16.93 3.01 -8.85
N LYS A 4 -17.80 2.02 -9.07
CA LYS A 4 -18.54 1.42 -7.96
C LYS A 4 -17.50 1.07 -6.87
N GLY A 5 -17.71 1.56 -5.65
CA GLY A 5 -16.79 1.31 -4.54
C GLY A 5 -16.71 -0.19 -4.21
N PHE A 6 -15.96 -0.52 -3.16
CA PHE A 6 -15.87 -1.88 -2.65
C PHE A 6 -16.95 -2.19 -1.60
N ASP A 7 -18.09 -1.49 -1.68
CA ASP A 7 -19.16 -1.56 -0.67
C ASP A 7 -19.70 -2.99 -0.53
N GLY A 8 -19.74 -3.48 0.71
CA GLY A 8 -20.19 -4.85 1.03
C GLY A 8 -19.18 -5.96 0.73
N MET A 9 -18.00 -5.64 0.19
CA MET A 9 -16.96 -6.66 -0.06
C MET A 9 -16.18 -6.98 1.22
N VAL A 10 -16.21 -8.25 1.65
CA VAL A 10 -15.34 -8.75 2.73
C VAL A 10 -13.94 -8.99 2.17
N CYS A 11 -13.12 -7.94 2.15
CA CYS A 11 -11.73 -8.01 1.69
C CYS A 11 -10.90 -6.86 2.28
N SER A 12 -9.96 -7.19 3.17
CA SER A 12 -9.07 -6.19 3.80
C SER A 12 -8.22 -5.44 2.78
N ILE A 13 -7.78 -6.11 1.70
CA ILE A 13 -7.02 -5.48 0.61
C ILE A 13 -7.87 -4.42 -0.09
N ALA A 14 -9.12 -4.76 -0.43
CA ALA A 14 -10.06 -3.84 -1.05
C ALA A 14 -10.39 -2.67 -0.10
N GLY A 15 -10.54 -2.93 1.20
CA GLY A 15 -10.76 -1.90 2.22
C GLY A 15 -9.63 -0.88 2.28
N VAL A 16 -8.37 -1.34 2.29
CA VAL A 16 -7.20 -0.44 2.25
C VAL A 16 -7.18 0.38 0.94
N MET A 17 -7.43 -0.25 -0.20
CA MET A 17 -7.52 0.47 -1.48
C MET A 17 -8.64 1.51 -1.50
N ALA A 18 -9.81 1.20 -0.91
CA ALA A 18 -10.93 2.12 -0.76
C ALA A 18 -10.56 3.35 0.08
N ALA A 19 -9.89 3.11 1.22
CA ALA A 19 -9.48 4.16 2.14
C ALA A 19 -8.45 5.12 1.51
N ILE A 20 -7.54 4.59 0.70
CA ILE A 20 -6.59 5.39 -0.09
C ILE A 20 -7.30 6.11 -1.24
N GLY A 21 -8.29 5.47 -1.85
CA GLY A 21 -9.17 6.03 -2.88
C GLY A 21 -8.65 5.80 -4.30
N ASP A 22 -7.48 6.33 -4.63
CA ASP A 22 -6.86 6.14 -5.95
C ASP A 22 -5.35 6.44 -5.96
N ARG A 23 -4.76 6.46 -7.17
CA ARG A 23 -3.33 6.79 -7.38
C ARG A 23 -2.90 8.10 -6.75
N TRP A 24 -3.74 9.12 -6.73
CA TRP A 24 -3.38 10.42 -6.17
C TRP A 24 -3.38 10.40 -4.65
N GLY A 25 -4.34 9.69 -4.03
CA GLY A 25 -4.32 9.44 -2.60
C GLY A 25 -3.02 8.74 -2.16
N LEU A 26 -2.58 7.74 -2.94
CA LEU A 26 -1.32 7.04 -2.70
C LEU A 26 -0.10 7.97 -2.79
N LEU A 27 -0.03 8.84 -3.81
CA LEU A 27 1.06 9.81 -3.95
C LEU A 27 1.08 10.88 -2.85
N ILE A 28 -0.10 11.30 -2.35
CA ILE A 28 -0.19 12.21 -1.20
C ILE A 28 0.34 11.52 0.07
N LEU A 29 -0.01 10.25 0.29
CA LEU A 29 0.52 9.48 1.43
C LEU A 29 2.05 9.30 1.32
N ARG A 30 2.58 9.01 0.12
CA ARG A 30 4.02 9.00 -0.14
C ARG A 30 4.67 10.32 0.28
N ASP A 31 4.11 11.43 -0.20
CA ASP A 31 4.65 12.77 0.07
C ASP A 31 4.64 13.09 1.57
N LEU A 32 3.58 12.69 2.29
CA LEU A 32 3.50 12.80 3.75
C LEU A 32 4.56 11.96 4.47
N VAL A 33 4.83 10.74 4.01
CA VAL A 33 5.91 9.88 4.53
C VAL A 33 7.28 10.54 4.32
N LEU A 34 7.46 11.25 3.20
CA LEU A 34 8.66 12.02 2.89
C LEU A 34 8.74 13.38 3.62
N GLY A 35 7.71 13.73 4.40
CA GLY A 35 7.67 14.95 5.22
C GLY A 35 7.05 16.17 4.52
N ILE A 36 6.52 16.04 3.31
CA ILE A 36 5.74 17.09 2.66
C ILE A 36 4.36 17.13 3.32
N SER A 37 4.04 18.23 3.99
CA SER A 37 2.78 18.38 4.74
C SER A 37 1.86 19.48 4.20
N ARG A 38 2.30 20.27 3.21
CA ARG A 38 1.58 21.46 2.74
C ARG A 38 1.02 21.30 1.34
N TYR A 39 -0.10 21.97 1.10
CA TYR A 39 -0.88 21.88 -0.13
C TYR A 39 -0.05 22.13 -1.41
N ASP A 40 0.74 23.22 -1.44
CA ASP A 40 1.59 23.53 -2.60
C ASP A 40 2.70 22.50 -2.82
N GLY A 41 3.17 21.86 -1.75
CA GLY A 41 4.14 20.77 -1.81
C GLY A 41 3.57 19.56 -2.56
N PHE A 42 2.34 19.13 -2.23
CA PHE A 42 1.66 18.03 -2.92
C PHE A 42 1.45 18.32 -4.41
N ARG A 43 1.09 19.57 -4.75
CA ARG A 43 0.92 19.99 -6.15
C ARG A 43 2.22 19.94 -6.92
N ARG A 44 3.31 20.48 -6.35
CA ARG A 44 4.63 20.46 -6.98
C ARG A 44 5.15 19.03 -7.16
N SER A 45 4.88 18.16 -6.20
CA SER A 45 5.38 16.78 -6.19
C SER A 45 4.70 15.86 -7.21
N SER A 46 3.37 15.98 -7.37
CA SER A 46 2.58 15.04 -8.19
C SER A 46 1.96 15.64 -9.44
N GLY A 47 1.91 16.97 -9.58
CA GLY A 47 1.24 17.63 -10.70
C GLY A 47 -0.30 17.54 -10.65
N VAL A 48 -0.86 17.10 -9.52
CA VAL A 48 -2.31 16.96 -9.32
C VAL A 48 -3.03 18.31 -9.41
N THR A 49 -4.24 18.31 -9.98
CA THR A 49 -5.08 19.51 -10.06
C THR A 49 -5.62 19.91 -8.69
N ASN A 50 -5.99 21.19 -8.52
CA ASN A 50 -6.53 21.68 -7.25
C ASN A 50 -7.79 20.94 -6.80
N ALA A 51 -8.72 20.71 -7.73
CA ALA A 51 -9.97 20.01 -7.45
C ALA A 51 -9.69 18.58 -6.96
N THR A 52 -8.85 17.83 -7.69
CA THR A 52 -8.50 16.46 -7.31
C THR A 52 -7.74 16.41 -5.99
N LEU A 53 -6.78 17.31 -5.76
CA LEU A 53 -6.03 17.34 -4.50
C LEU A 53 -6.96 17.62 -3.31
N SER A 54 -7.84 18.61 -3.44
CA SER A 54 -8.81 18.96 -2.40
C SER A 54 -9.73 17.78 -2.08
N ASP A 55 -10.23 17.10 -3.11
CA ASP A 55 -11.09 15.92 -2.93
C ASP A 55 -10.35 14.76 -2.26
N ARG A 56 -9.09 14.52 -2.63
CA ARG A 56 -8.29 13.43 -2.03
C ARG A 56 -7.88 13.72 -0.59
N LEU A 57 -7.51 14.95 -0.27
CA LEU A 57 -7.22 15.32 1.13
C LEU A 57 -8.44 15.13 2.01
N LYS A 58 -9.63 15.56 1.56
CA LYS A 58 -10.90 15.31 2.26
C LYS A 58 -11.20 13.82 2.40
N HIS A 59 -10.97 13.03 1.35
CA HIS A 59 -11.18 11.58 1.37
C HIS A 59 -10.28 10.88 2.39
N LEU A 60 -8.98 11.18 2.36
CA LEU A 60 -8.00 10.61 3.29
C LEU A 60 -8.29 11.02 4.74
N GLU A 61 -8.74 12.26 4.97
CA GLU A 61 -9.14 12.75 6.28
C GLU A 61 -10.41 12.06 6.79
N ALA A 62 -11.43 11.91 5.93
CA ALA A 62 -12.66 11.19 6.24
C ALA A 62 -12.43 9.70 6.57
N ASN A 63 -11.40 9.08 5.97
CA ASN A 63 -10.99 7.71 6.27
C ASN A 63 -9.98 7.63 7.44
N GLY A 64 -9.72 8.73 8.14
CA GLY A 64 -8.85 8.73 9.32
C GLY A 64 -7.37 8.50 9.04
N LEU A 65 -6.93 8.56 7.78
CA LEU A 65 -5.52 8.35 7.41
C LEU A 65 -4.67 9.60 7.65
N ILE A 66 -5.28 10.78 7.50
CA ILE A 66 -4.62 12.06 7.74
C ILE A 66 -5.48 12.94 8.64
N THR A 67 -4.87 13.94 9.25
CA THR A 67 -5.57 15.03 9.94
C THR A 67 -5.09 16.36 9.40
N ARG A 68 -6.00 17.33 9.27
CA ARG A 68 -5.66 18.72 8.99
C ARG A 68 -5.36 19.47 10.29
N ARG A 69 -4.26 20.23 10.33
CA ARG A 69 -3.85 21.06 11.46
C ARG A 69 -3.61 22.50 11.00
N SER A 70 -4.19 23.48 11.69
CA SER A 70 -3.82 24.89 11.52
C SER A 70 -2.48 25.13 12.20
N TYR A 71 -1.53 25.73 11.49
CA TYR A 71 -0.20 26.08 12.03
C TYR A 71 0.04 27.58 12.09
N GLN A 72 -0.83 28.37 11.46
CA GLN A 72 -0.79 29.82 11.45
C GLN A 72 -2.23 30.32 11.36
N LEU A 73 -2.61 31.30 12.18
CA LEU A 73 -3.98 31.81 12.25
C LEU A 73 -4.20 33.08 11.41
N ASN A 74 -3.14 33.79 11.02
CA ASN A 74 -3.25 35.02 10.24
C ASN A 74 -2.08 35.21 9.23
N PRO A 75 -2.32 35.08 7.91
CA PRO A 75 -3.46 34.39 7.32
C PRO A 75 -3.53 32.93 7.79
N GLU A 76 -4.72 32.35 7.79
CA GLU A 76 -4.91 30.97 8.20
C GLU A 76 -4.16 30.02 7.25
N ARG A 77 -3.30 29.15 7.80
CA ARG A 77 -2.56 28.15 7.03
C ARG A 77 -2.65 26.79 7.68
N PHE A 78 -2.71 25.80 6.82
CA PHE A 78 -2.90 24.42 7.20
C PHE A 78 -1.80 23.53 6.69
N GLU A 79 -1.55 22.49 7.45
CA GLU A 79 -0.77 21.34 7.04
C GLU A 79 -1.57 20.06 7.30
N TYR A 80 -1.13 18.99 6.68
CA TYR A 80 -1.71 17.66 6.78
C TYR A 80 -0.68 16.73 7.38
N LEU A 81 -1.11 15.88 8.30
CA LEU A 81 -0.24 14.96 9.03
C LEU A 81 -0.83 13.56 8.99
N LEU A 82 0.03 12.55 8.92
CA LEU A 82 -0.39 11.16 9.08
C LEU A 82 -0.88 10.92 10.51
N THR A 83 -2.06 10.32 10.63
CA THR A 83 -2.57 9.77 11.88
C THR A 83 -1.82 8.48 12.24
N PRO A 84 -2.03 7.91 13.45
CA PRO A 84 -1.52 6.56 13.76
C PRO A 84 -1.98 5.50 12.76
N GLN A 85 -3.21 5.59 12.25
CA GLN A 85 -3.72 4.69 11.20
C GLN A 85 -3.01 4.92 9.86
N GLY A 86 -2.85 6.18 9.43
CA GLY A 86 -2.12 6.51 8.20
C GLY A 86 -0.67 6.06 8.20
N ARG A 87 0.00 6.06 9.37
CA ARG A 87 1.38 5.56 9.51
C ARG A 87 1.50 4.06 9.23
N GLN A 88 0.44 3.28 9.41
CA GLN A 88 0.45 1.84 9.07
C GLN A 88 0.60 1.59 7.57
N ILE A 89 0.35 2.60 6.72
CA ILE A 89 0.51 2.52 5.27
C ILE A 89 1.96 2.78 4.84
N ALA A 90 2.81 3.37 5.69
CA ALA A 90 4.19 3.70 5.34
C ALA A 90 5.02 2.52 4.79
N PRO A 91 4.93 1.28 5.33
CA PRO A 91 5.62 0.13 4.78
C PRO A 91 5.23 -0.18 3.32
N LEU A 92 3.99 0.11 2.91
CA LEU A 92 3.55 -0.07 1.52
C LEU A 92 4.38 0.76 0.54
N MET A 93 4.84 1.96 0.94
CA MET A 93 5.68 2.81 0.09
C MET A 93 7.03 2.17 -0.19
N LEU A 94 7.63 1.54 0.84
CA LEU A 94 8.90 0.83 0.70
C LEU A 94 8.74 -0.36 -0.25
N VAL A 95 7.72 -1.17 -0.04
CA VAL A 95 7.46 -2.37 -0.87
C VAL A 95 7.21 -1.97 -2.32
N LEU A 96 6.36 -0.96 -2.57
CA LEU A 96 6.07 -0.47 -3.93
C LEU A 96 7.31 0.10 -4.61
N ALA A 97 8.15 0.86 -3.90
CA ALA A 97 9.38 1.41 -4.46
C ALA A 97 10.33 0.28 -4.88
N GLN A 98 10.58 -0.70 -4.00
CA GLN A 98 11.49 -1.80 -4.29
C GLN A 98 10.98 -2.74 -5.38
N ILE A 99 9.67 -2.99 -5.45
CA ILE A 99 9.07 -3.72 -6.58
C ILE A 99 9.24 -2.91 -7.87
N GLY A 100 8.97 -1.61 -7.84
CA GLY A 100 9.13 -0.73 -9.01
C GLY A 100 10.57 -0.69 -9.52
N ASP A 101 11.55 -0.65 -8.62
CA ASP A 101 12.97 -0.69 -8.96
C ASP A 101 13.38 -2.04 -9.54
N GLY A 102 12.93 -3.15 -8.93
CA GLY A 102 13.21 -4.51 -9.44
C GLY A 102 12.58 -4.83 -10.79
N LEU A 103 11.52 -4.10 -11.17
CA LEU A 103 10.83 -4.23 -12.46
C LEU A 103 11.22 -3.15 -13.48
N ASP A 104 12.18 -2.28 -13.16
CA ASP A 104 12.61 -1.16 -14.01
C ASP A 104 11.46 -0.22 -14.45
N LEU A 105 10.54 0.06 -13.53
CA LEU A 105 9.34 0.87 -13.79
C LEU A 105 9.52 2.36 -13.45
N SER A 106 10.67 2.74 -12.90
CA SER A 106 10.94 4.12 -12.48
C SER A 106 11.27 5.04 -13.66
N GLY A 107 11.77 4.48 -14.76
CA GLY A 107 12.31 5.22 -15.91
C GLY A 107 13.67 5.89 -15.62
N ALA A 108 14.32 5.55 -14.52
CA ALA A 108 15.66 6.01 -14.16
C ALA A 108 16.66 4.85 -14.23
N ASP A 109 17.93 5.16 -14.51
CA ASP A 109 19.00 4.15 -14.62
C ASP A 109 19.34 3.43 -13.29
N ALA A 110 18.82 3.94 -12.17
CA ALA A 110 19.03 3.40 -10.83
C ALA A 110 17.86 3.78 -9.89
N PRO A 111 17.69 3.07 -8.75
CA PRO A 111 16.65 3.38 -7.76
C PRO A 111 16.61 4.87 -7.35
N PRO A 112 15.52 5.60 -7.61
CA PRO A 112 15.42 7.03 -7.28
C PRO A 112 15.22 7.28 -5.78
N LEU A 113 14.87 6.25 -5.01
CA LEU A 113 14.66 6.32 -3.56
C LEU A 113 15.25 5.08 -2.87
N LYS A 114 16.18 5.29 -1.94
CA LYS A 114 16.70 4.23 -1.06
C LYS A 114 16.15 4.37 0.36
N PHE A 115 15.90 3.23 1.00
CA PHE A 115 15.46 3.17 2.39
C PHE A 115 16.61 2.64 3.24
N LEU A 116 17.07 3.44 4.21
CA LEU A 116 18.19 3.09 5.07
C LEU A 116 17.75 2.99 6.53
N SER A 117 18.32 2.02 7.24
CA SER A 117 18.19 1.93 8.69
C SER A 117 18.89 3.12 9.32
N ARG A 118 18.16 3.92 10.10
CA ARG A 118 18.77 5.05 10.83
C ARG A 118 19.81 4.61 11.86
N LYS A 119 19.75 3.35 12.31
CA LYS A 119 20.68 2.80 13.31
C LYS A 119 21.99 2.33 12.69
N SER A 120 21.91 1.61 11.56
CA SER A 120 23.07 0.96 10.94
C SER A 120 23.55 1.61 9.65
N GLY A 121 22.74 2.47 9.02
CA GLY A 121 23.00 3.04 7.70
C GLY A 121 22.81 2.06 6.54
N SER A 122 22.48 0.79 6.82
CA SER A 122 22.29 -0.26 5.82
C SER A 122 20.97 -0.14 5.08
N ASP A 123 20.92 -0.67 3.85
CA ASP A 123 19.69 -0.79 3.07
C ASP A 123 18.64 -1.62 3.82
N VAL A 124 17.40 -1.14 3.82
CA VAL A 124 16.24 -1.81 4.40
C VAL A 124 15.53 -2.55 3.27
N GLY A 125 15.41 -3.87 3.37
CA GLY A 125 14.58 -4.68 2.48
C GLY A 125 13.20 -4.97 3.08
N TRP A 126 12.30 -5.52 2.26
CA TRP A 126 11.11 -6.23 2.72
C TRP A 126 11.28 -7.73 2.52
N GLY A 127 10.64 -8.52 3.38
CA GLY A 127 10.68 -9.98 3.34
C GLY A 127 9.51 -10.57 4.11
N LEU A 128 9.31 -11.86 3.94
CA LEU A 128 8.33 -12.65 4.68
C LEU A 128 9.03 -13.28 5.87
N PHE A 129 8.36 -13.28 7.02
CA PHE A 129 8.92 -13.85 8.25
C PHE A 129 7.83 -14.64 8.98
N ASP A 130 8.21 -15.78 9.55
CA ASP A 130 7.36 -16.49 10.50
C ASP A 130 7.17 -15.62 11.76
N GLN A 131 5.93 -15.40 12.17
CA GLN A 131 5.62 -14.49 13.27
C GLN A 131 6.07 -15.02 14.64
N SER A 132 6.21 -16.33 14.79
CA SER A 132 6.57 -16.99 16.04
C SER A 132 8.08 -17.14 16.21
N THR A 133 8.79 -17.50 15.14
CA THR A 133 10.24 -17.76 15.17
C THR A 133 11.05 -16.56 14.70
N GLY A 134 10.47 -15.69 13.86
CA GLY A 134 11.18 -14.60 13.20
C GLY A 134 12.05 -15.05 12.01
N GLU A 135 11.99 -16.33 11.63
CA GLU A 135 12.75 -16.85 10.50
C GLU A 135 12.20 -16.32 9.17
N GLN A 136 13.10 -16.07 8.23
CA GLN A 136 12.72 -15.60 6.89
C GLN A 136 12.11 -16.76 6.08
N LEU A 137 11.01 -16.49 5.39
CA LEU A 137 10.29 -17.46 4.58
C LEU A 137 10.49 -17.21 3.08
N SER A 138 10.53 -18.30 2.30
CA SER A 138 10.37 -18.24 0.85
C SER A 138 8.89 -18.04 0.49
N PRO A 139 8.56 -17.36 -0.63
CA PRO A 139 7.20 -17.35 -1.15
C PRO A 139 6.59 -18.74 -1.38
N LEU A 140 7.43 -19.76 -1.65
CA LEU A 140 7.00 -21.15 -1.83
C LEU A 140 6.59 -21.83 -0.53
N ASP A 141 7.02 -21.32 0.62
CA ASP A 141 6.72 -21.89 1.94
C ASP A 141 5.44 -21.30 2.56
N ILE A 142 4.72 -20.44 1.82
CA ILE A 142 3.49 -19.80 2.30
C ILE A 142 2.27 -20.64 1.94
N ALA A 143 1.48 -21.00 2.95
CA ALA A 143 0.11 -21.46 2.76
C ALA A 143 -0.89 -20.29 2.84
N ILE A 144 -1.79 -20.19 1.86
CA ILE A 144 -2.92 -19.25 1.87
C ILE A 144 -4.16 -20.03 2.31
N VAL A 145 -4.67 -19.74 3.51
CA VAL A 145 -5.78 -20.49 4.13
C VAL A 145 -6.96 -19.59 4.49
N GLU A 146 -8.10 -20.20 4.81
CA GLU A 146 -9.28 -19.49 5.28
C GLU A 146 -9.03 -18.84 6.65
N GLY A 147 -9.35 -17.54 6.75
CA GLY A 147 -9.34 -16.83 8.02
C GLY A 147 -10.72 -16.83 8.70
N PRO A 148 -10.82 -16.53 10.01
CA PRO A 148 -12.08 -16.58 10.77
C PRO A 148 -13.22 -15.68 10.24
N GLY A 149 -12.89 -14.65 9.45
CA GLY A 149 -13.85 -13.74 8.85
C GLY A 149 -14.14 -13.99 7.37
N ALA A 150 -13.74 -15.12 6.81
CA ALA A 150 -13.96 -15.41 5.39
C ALA A 150 -15.46 -15.59 5.09
N ASP A 151 -15.91 -14.96 4.00
CA ASP A 151 -17.25 -15.13 3.43
C ASP A 151 -17.24 -16.21 2.34
N ASP A 152 -18.41 -16.49 1.76
CA ASP A 152 -18.55 -17.51 0.70
C ASP A 152 -17.71 -17.17 -0.54
N LEU A 153 -17.56 -15.88 -0.84
CA LEU A 153 -16.73 -15.44 -1.95
C LEU A 153 -15.25 -15.70 -1.68
N MET A 154 -14.76 -15.45 -0.46
CA MET A 154 -13.38 -15.75 -0.09
C MET A 154 -13.12 -17.26 -0.11
N ARG A 155 -14.03 -18.07 0.45
CA ARG A 155 -13.95 -19.54 0.36
C ARG A 155 -13.88 -20.02 -1.09
N TRP A 156 -14.73 -19.46 -1.96
CA TRP A 156 -14.70 -19.77 -3.37
C TRP A 156 -13.36 -19.40 -4.03
N ARG A 157 -12.79 -18.21 -3.72
CA ARG A 157 -11.46 -17.80 -4.22
C ARG A 157 -10.37 -18.79 -3.83
N LEU A 158 -10.35 -19.22 -2.57
CA LEU A 158 -9.35 -20.18 -2.06
C LEU A 158 -9.44 -21.54 -2.75
N SER A 159 -10.67 -22.03 -3.01
CA SER A 159 -10.88 -23.27 -3.76
C SER A 159 -10.32 -23.23 -5.20
N GLN A 160 -10.14 -22.04 -5.79
CA GLN A 160 -9.51 -21.92 -7.11
C GLN A 160 -7.99 -22.14 -7.05
N THR A 161 -7.36 -21.73 -5.96
CA THR A 161 -5.91 -21.91 -5.75
C THR A 161 -5.57 -23.39 -5.59
N GLU A 162 -6.35 -24.12 -4.79
CA GLU A 162 -6.20 -25.57 -4.60
C GLU A 162 -6.32 -26.35 -5.92
N ARG A 163 -7.32 -26.01 -6.75
CA ARG A 163 -7.50 -26.63 -8.07
C ARG A 163 -6.31 -26.42 -9.01
N ARG A 164 -5.61 -25.29 -8.89
CA ARG A 164 -4.43 -25.00 -9.71
C ARG A 164 -3.23 -25.84 -9.27
N HIS A 165 -2.99 -25.96 -7.97
CA HIS A 165 -1.92 -26.81 -7.44
C HIS A 165 -2.11 -28.28 -7.81
N VAL A 166 -3.33 -28.83 -7.67
CA VAL A 166 -3.64 -30.22 -8.08
C VAL A 166 -3.39 -30.45 -9.58
N LYS A 167 -3.66 -29.45 -10.42
CA LYS A 167 -3.45 -29.55 -11.87
C LYS A 167 -1.97 -29.48 -12.25
N ASP A 168 -1.17 -28.67 -11.54
CA ASP A 168 0.28 -28.57 -11.75
C ASP A 168 1.02 -29.84 -11.25
N ASP A 169 0.56 -30.44 -10.15
CA ASP A 169 1.04 -31.75 -9.67
C ASP A 169 0.68 -32.89 -10.63
N ALA A 170 -0.52 -32.87 -11.21
CA ALA A 170 -0.92 -33.86 -12.22
C ALA A 170 -0.17 -33.69 -13.56
N ALA A 171 0.27 -32.47 -13.90
CA ALA A 171 1.03 -32.19 -15.12
C ALA A 171 2.53 -32.51 -14.98
N SER A 172 3.08 -32.49 -13.76
CA SER A 172 4.47 -32.87 -13.48
C SER A 172 4.68 -34.38 -13.32
N GLY A 173 3.59 -35.16 -13.16
CA GLY A 173 3.60 -36.62 -13.19
C GLY A 173 3.27 -37.19 -14.58
N SER A 174 4.23 -37.19 -15.52
CA SER A 174 4.14 -38.09 -16.68
C SER A 174 4.83 -39.44 -16.35
N PRO A 175 4.18 -40.60 -16.63
CA PRO A 175 4.69 -41.91 -16.25
C PRO A 175 5.87 -42.33 -17.13
N SER A 176 6.78 -43.08 -16.51
CA SER A 176 7.88 -43.82 -17.14
C SER A 176 7.41 -44.84 -18.18
#